data_AF-A0A1W1BS77-F1
#
_entry.id   AF-A0A1W1BS77-F1
#
_cell.length_a   1.000
_cell.length_b   1.000
_cell.length_c   1.000
_cell.angle_alpha   90.00
_cell.angle_beta   90.00
_cell.angle_gamma   90.00
#
_symmetry.space_group_name_H-M   'P 1'
#
loop_
_entity.id
_entity.type
_entity.pdbx_description
1 polymer ?
#
loop_
_entity_poly.entity_id
_entity_poly.type
_entity_poly.pdbx_seq_one_letter_code
_entity_poly.pdbx_strand_id
1 'polypeptide(L)'
;MKAFLVEFFASYRIEVVFLHVVSAVVWVGGMIAMKFAAHPSFMAIESPLHRLERISQALKRLFMIVAPFVIILIITAVIMSVGLGFRAAAVDANGNVIDAYAMHIYNLVHVKEVIWMVMSGNLAVMIFLRNKAEKLLNKGDSAGAKKRLGVIGNYLVPINILLGLGAIYLGVTLRNAY
;
A
#
# COMPACT_ATOMS: atom_id res chain seq x y z
N MET A 1 13.01 -21.19 10.67
CA MET A 1 12.38 -20.06 9.96
C MET A 1 13.30 -18.85 9.83
N LYS A 2 13.84 -18.27 10.92
CA LYS A 2 14.76 -17.11 10.84
C LYS A 2 15.99 -17.35 9.95
N ALA A 3 16.72 -18.46 10.18
CA ALA A 3 17.93 -18.79 9.40
C ALA A 3 17.66 -18.90 7.89
N PHE A 4 16.58 -19.61 7.52
CA PHE A 4 16.12 -19.70 6.13
C PHE A 4 15.85 -18.33 5.49
N LEU A 5 15.16 -17.42 6.18
CA LEU A 5 14.87 -16.07 5.64
C LEU A 5 16.13 -15.24 5.44
N VAL A 6 17.12 -15.36 6.34
CA VAL A 6 18.41 -14.70 6.20
C VAL A 6 19.18 -15.23 4.98
N GLU A 7 19.28 -16.55 4.84
CA GLU A 7 19.95 -17.20 3.71
C GLU A 7 19.26 -16.89 2.37
N PHE A 8 17.93 -16.94 2.35
CA PHE A 8 17.13 -16.59 1.19
C PHE A 8 17.35 -15.12 0.77
N PHE A 9 17.30 -14.18 1.72
CA PHE A 9 17.54 -12.78 1.43
C PHE A 9 18.98 -12.53 0.95
N ALA A 10 19.97 -13.20 1.53
CA ALA A 10 21.36 -13.09 1.10
C ALA A 10 21.53 -13.58 -0.35
N SER A 11 20.82 -14.64 -0.73
CA SER A 11 20.90 -15.27 -2.06
C SER A 11 20.14 -14.50 -3.14
N TYR A 12 19.03 -13.85 -2.78
CA TYR A 12 18.11 -13.18 -3.71
C TYR A 12 17.89 -11.70 -3.36
N ARG A 13 18.93 -11.03 -2.84
CA ARG A 13 18.82 -9.65 -2.32
C ARG A 13 18.26 -8.69 -3.36
N ILE A 14 18.76 -8.78 -4.59
CA ILE A 14 18.41 -7.86 -5.68
C ILE A 14 16.95 -8.07 -6.08
N GLU A 15 16.54 -9.33 -6.26
CA GLU A 15 15.21 -9.73 -6.66
C GLU A 15 14.16 -9.33 -5.63
N VAL A 16 14.43 -9.58 -4.34
CA VAL A 16 13.53 -9.22 -3.23
C VAL A 16 13.35 -7.71 -3.16
N VAL A 17 14.44 -6.93 -3.23
CA VAL A 17 14.37 -5.46 -3.20
C VAL A 17 13.66 -4.93 -4.44
N PHE A 18 13.95 -5.47 -5.63
CA PHE A 18 13.29 -5.08 -6.87
C PHE A 18 11.78 -5.32 -6.80
N LEU A 19 11.35 -6.52 -6.37
CA LEU A 19 9.94 -6.87 -6.19
C LEU A 19 9.25 -5.96 -5.16
N HIS A 20 9.95 -5.60 -4.08
CA HIS A 20 9.43 -4.66 -3.09
C HIS A 20 9.17 -3.27 -3.69
N VAL A 21 10.16 -2.72 -4.40
CA VAL A 21 10.09 -1.38 -4.99
C VAL A 21 9.04 -1.32 -6.10
N VAL A 22 9.01 -2.29 -7.03
CA VAL A 22 8.02 -2.29 -8.11
C VAL A 22 6.61 -2.43 -7.55
N SER A 23 6.42 -3.19 -6.47
CA SER A 23 5.11 -3.30 -5.79
C SER A 23 4.64 -1.96 -5.23
N ALA A 24 5.54 -1.20 -4.60
CA ALA A 24 5.23 0.14 -4.10
C ALA A 24 4.88 1.10 -5.25
N VAL A 25 5.61 1.02 -6.36
CA VAL A 25 5.36 1.83 -7.58
C VAL A 25 3.98 1.53 -8.16
N VAL A 26 3.63 0.24 -8.35
CA VAL A 26 2.34 -0.15 -8.91
C VAL A 26 1.19 0.30 -7.99
N TRP A 27 1.35 0.15 -6.67
CA TRP A 27 0.32 0.53 -5.73
C TRP A 27 0.13 2.04 -5.62
N VAL A 28 1.15 2.77 -5.20
CA VAL A 28 1.06 4.22 -4.97
C VAL A 28 0.88 4.95 -6.29
N GLY A 29 1.65 4.58 -7.32
CA GLY A 29 1.54 5.14 -8.66
C GLY A 29 0.16 4.88 -9.29
N GLY A 30 -0.39 3.67 -9.13
CA GLY A 30 -1.74 3.34 -9.62
C GLY A 30 -2.84 4.21 -8.98
N MET A 31 -2.72 4.50 -7.67
CA MET A 31 -3.67 5.38 -6.98
C MET A 31 -3.52 6.84 -7.40
N ILE A 32 -2.29 7.33 -7.60
CA ILE A 32 -2.02 8.66 -8.14
C ILE A 32 -2.61 8.80 -9.55
N ALA A 33 -2.36 7.83 -10.44
CA ALA A 33 -2.91 7.83 -11.79
C ALA A 33 -4.45 7.81 -11.77
N MET A 34 -5.07 7.03 -10.88
CA MET A 34 -6.52 7.03 -10.71
C MET A 34 -7.05 8.40 -10.27
N LYS A 35 -6.39 9.05 -9.31
CA LYS A 35 -6.86 10.32 -8.74
C LYS A 35 -6.66 11.50 -9.69
N PHE A 36 -5.51 11.57 -10.35
CA PHE A 36 -5.10 12.78 -11.08
C PHE A 36 -5.22 12.66 -12.60
N ALA A 37 -5.30 11.45 -13.16
CA ALA A 37 -5.49 11.26 -14.60
C ALA A 37 -6.87 10.67 -14.92
N ALA A 38 -7.22 9.53 -14.31
CA ALA A 38 -8.47 8.84 -14.65
C ALA A 38 -9.71 9.56 -14.09
N HIS A 39 -9.66 10.07 -12.86
CA HIS A 39 -10.83 10.72 -12.26
C HIS A 39 -11.30 11.98 -13.03
N PRO A 40 -10.43 12.89 -13.46
CA PRO A 40 -10.82 14.01 -14.33
C PRO A 40 -11.49 13.55 -15.64
N SER A 41 -10.99 12.48 -16.27
CA SER A 41 -11.60 11.97 -17.51
C SER A 41 -13.01 11.42 -17.29
N PHE A 42 -13.29 10.82 -16.13
CA PHE A 42 -14.65 10.42 -15.77
C PHE A 42 -15.58 11.62 -15.55
N MET A 43 -15.06 12.75 -15.05
CA MET A 43 -15.88 13.95 -14.84
C MET A 43 -16.38 14.58 -16.13
N ALA A 44 -15.74 14.29 -17.26
CA ALA A 44 -16.19 14.72 -18.59
C ALA A 44 -17.39 13.91 -19.12
N ILE A 45 -17.75 12.79 -18.49
CA ILE A 45 -18.91 11.98 -18.90
C ILE A 45 -20.20 12.69 -18.52
N GLU A 46 -21.01 13.09 -19.50
CA GLU A 46 -22.26 13.83 -19.30
C GLU A 46 -23.26 13.08 -18.42
N SER A 47 -23.55 11.81 -18.74
CA SER A 47 -24.49 10.98 -17.98
C SER A 47 -23.96 10.70 -16.56
N PRO A 48 -24.66 11.15 -15.49
CA PRO A 48 -24.24 10.92 -14.12
C PRO A 48 -24.19 9.43 -13.74
N LEU A 49 -25.11 8.62 -14.27
CA LEU A 49 -25.16 7.18 -14.01
C LEU A 49 -23.97 6.48 -14.67
N HIS A 50 -23.75 6.70 -15.97
CA HIS A 50 -22.61 6.11 -16.67
C HIS A 50 -21.27 6.52 -16.05
N ARG A 51 -21.17 7.77 -15.56
CA ARG A 51 -20.00 8.25 -14.81
C ARG A 51 -19.74 7.40 -13.56
N LEU A 52 -20.75 7.12 -12.75
CA LEU A 52 -20.61 6.31 -11.53
C LEU A 52 -20.22 4.87 -11.84
N GLU A 53 -20.80 4.28 -12.89
CA GLU A 53 -20.46 2.94 -13.36
C GLU A 53 -19.00 2.86 -13.82
N ARG A 54 -18.53 3.85 -14.60
CA ARG A 54 -17.13 3.93 -15.04
C ARG A 54 -16.17 4.07 -13.88
N ILE A 55 -16.48 4.91 -12.89
CA ILE A 55 -15.67 5.05 -11.66
C ILE A 55 -15.59 3.71 -10.92
N SER A 56 -16.73 3.05 -10.70
CA SER A 56 -16.79 1.75 -10.02
C SER A 56 -15.97 0.68 -10.75
N GLN A 57 -16.10 0.60 -12.08
CA GLN A 57 -15.37 -0.33 -12.93
C GLN A 57 -13.86 -0.05 -12.92
N ALA A 58 -13.45 1.22 -12.99
CA ALA A 58 -12.05 1.60 -12.96
C ALA A 58 -11.40 1.26 -11.61
N LEU A 59 -12.09 1.53 -10.50
CA LEU A 59 -11.65 1.14 -9.16
C LEU A 59 -11.55 -0.39 -9.02
N LYS A 60 -12.49 -1.15 -9.59
CA LYS A 60 -12.40 -2.63 -9.63
C LYS A 60 -11.12 -3.11 -10.29
N ARG A 61 -10.82 -2.59 -11.48
CA ARG A 61 -9.61 -2.93 -12.23
C ARG A 61 -8.34 -2.56 -11.46
N LEU A 62 -8.29 -1.35 -10.91
CA LEU A 62 -7.17 -0.91 -10.09
C LEU A 62 -6.95 -1.85 -8.90
N PHE A 63 -7.99 -2.17 -8.13
CA PHE A 63 -7.84 -3.01 -6.93
C PHE A 63 -7.45 -4.45 -7.27
N MET A 64 -7.93 -5.01 -8.38
CA MET A 64 -7.51 -6.33 -8.85
C MET A 64 -6.03 -6.37 -9.23
N ILE A 65 -5.51 -5.29 -9.82
CA ILE A 65 -4.08 -5.17 -10.15
C ILE A 65 -3.27 -4.96 -8.87
N VAL A 66 -3.70 -4.05 -8.00
CA VAL A 66 -2.93 -3.63 -6.82
C VAL A 66 -2.87 -4.71 -5.75
N ALA A 67 -3.95 -5.45 -5.50
CA ALA A 67 -4.01 -6.46 -4.43
C ALA A 67 -2.86 -7.48 -4.42
N PRO A 68 -2.46 -8.12 -5.55
CA PRO A 68 -1.31 -9.02 -5.55
C PRO A 68 0.01 -8.30 -5.22
N PHE A 69 0.20 -7.04 -5.68
CA PHE A 69 1.39 -6.26 -5.33
C PHE A 69 1.42 -5.86 -3.85
N VAL A 70 0.29 -5.64 -3.21
CA VAL A 70 0.24 -5.43 -1.75
C VAL A 70 0.75 -6.68 -1.01
N ILE A 71 0.32 -7.86 -1.44
CA ILE A 71 0.75 -9.13 -0.85
C ILE A 71 2.27 -9.31 -1.05
N ILE A 72 2.78 -9.08 -2.26
CA ILE A 72 4.22 -9.14 -2.56
C ILE A 72 4.99 -8.13 -1.70
N LEU A 73 4.49 -6.90 -1.56
CA LEU A 73 5.12 -5.86 -0.75
C LEU A 73 5.23 -6.29 0.72
N ILE A 74 4.17 -6.86 1.29
CA ILE A 74 4.17 -7.34 2.68
C ILE A 74 5.16 -8.50 2.86
N ILE A 75 5.14 -9.49 1.95
CA ILE A 75 6.05 -10.64 2.03
C ILE A 75 7.51 -10.18 1.93
N THR A 76 7.82 -9.34 0.95
CA THR A 76 9.18 -8.80 0.76
C THR A 76 9.61 -7.91 1.93
N ALA A 77 8.69 -7.14 2.53
CA ALA A 77 8.99 -6.35 3.73
C ALA A 77 9.43 -7.24 4.90
N VAL A 78 8.71 -8.34 5.17
CA VAL A 78 9.05 -9.29 6.23
C VAL A 78 10.41 -9.96 5.95
N ILE A 79 10.65 -10.40 4.71
CA ILE A 79 11.94 -10.99 4.32
C ILE A 79 13.09 -10.01 4.56
N MET A 80 12.94 -8.75 4.12
CA MET A 80 13.97 -7.72 4.28
C MET A 80 14.19 -7.34 5.75
N SER A 81 13.12 -7.18 6.53
CA SER A 81 13.18 -6.80 7.95
C SER A 81 13.95 -7.84 8.78
N VAL A 82 13.74 -9.12 8.48
CA VAL A 82 14.47 -10.24 9.12
C VAL A 82 15.88 -10.39 8.54
N GLY A 83 16.02 -10.36 7.21
CA GLY A 83 17.28 -10.60 6.49
C GLY A 83 18.35 -9.53 6.73
N LEU A 84 17.94 -8.27 6.91
CA LEU A 84 18.85 -7.16 7.25
C LEU A 84 19.20 -7.11 8.74
N GLY A 85 18.51 -7.87 9.60
CA GLY A 85 18.90 -8.04 11.00
C GLY A 85 18.71 -6.81 11.88
N PHE A 86 17.84 -5.85 11.54
CA PHE A 86 17.66 -4.59 12.28
C PHE A 86 17.43 -4.78 13.80
N ARG A 87 16.64 -5.79 14.19
CA ARG A 87 16.43 -6.11 15.62
C ARG A 87 17.73 -6.54 16.30
N ALA A 88 18.55 -7.36 15.63
CA ALA A 88 19.78 -7.89 16.21
C ALA A 88 20.86 -6.80 16.35
N ALA A 89 20.80 -5.77 15.50
CA ALA A 89 21.65 -4.58 15.64
C ALA A 89 21.19 -3.66 16.78
N ALA A 90 19.88 -3.59 17.07
CA ALA A 90 19.30 -2.66 18.03
C ALA A 90 19.22 -3.18 19.47
N VAL A 91 18.88 -4.46 19.67
CA VAL A 91 18.60 -5.04 20.99
C VAL A 91 19.22 -6.42 21.20
N ASP A 92 19.55 -6.73 22.46
CA ASP A 92 20.04 -8.05 22.87
C ASP A 92 18.92 -9.12 22.93
N ALA A 93 19.27 -10.31 23.44
CA ALA A 93 18.31 -11.41 23.63
C ALA A 93 17.21 -11.07 24.67
N ASN A 94 17.54 -10.25 25.66
CA ASN A 94 16.64 -9.81 26.73
C ASN A 94 15.81 -8.58 26.34
N GLY A 95 16.09 -7.98 25.17
CA GLY A 95 15.41 -6.78 24.67
C GLY A 95 16.03 -5.46 25.15
N ASN A 96 17.19 -5.48 25.80
CA ASN A 96 17.89 -4.26 26.18
C ASN A 96 18.48 -3.60 24.93
N VAL A 97 18.39 -2.28 24.85
CA VAL A 97 18.99 -1.50 23.77
C VAL A 97 20.51 -1.58 23.89
N ILE A 98 21.16 -2.06 22.82
CA ILE A 98 22.62 -2.18 22.74
C ILE A 98 23.25 -1.10 21.87
N ASP A 99 22.48 -0.52 20.94
CA ASP A 99 22.91 0.59 20.08
C ASP A 99 21.74 1.54 19.82
N ALA A 100 21.89 2.80 20.23
CA ALA A 100 20.86 3.82 20.12
C ALA A 100 20.58 4.24 18.66
N TYR A 101 21.61 4.25 17.80
CA TYR A 101 21.47 4.55 16.38
C TYR A 101 20.74 3.41 15.66
N ALA A 102 21.15 2.16 15.91
CA ALA A 102 20.46 0.99 15.36
C ALA A 102 19.01 0.88 15.86
N MET A 103 18.74 1.25 17.11
CA MET A 103 17.37 1.33 17.65
C MET A 103 16.53 2.39 16.93
N HIS A 104 17.11 3.53 16.57
CA HIS A 104 16.43 4.53 15.75
C HIS A 104 16.06 3.96 14.38
N ILE A 105 16.98 3.30 13.69
CA ILE A 105 16.73 2.64 12.39
C ILE A 105 15.65 1.54 12.53
N TYR A 106 15.74 0.71 13.56
CA TYR A 106 14.76 -0.33 13.85
C TYR A 106 13.36 0.24 14.05
N ASN A 107 13.24 1.35 14.78
CA ASN A 107 11.96 2.04 14.96
C ASN A 107 11.43 2.64 13.65
N LEU A 108 12.29 3.21 12.81
CA LEU A 108 11.88 3.73 11.49
C LEU A 108 11.32 2.63 10.58
N VAL A 109 11.90 1.42 10.62
CA VAL A 109 11.40 0.24 9.90
C VAL A 109 9.99 -0.11 10.39
N HIS A 110 9.77 -0.19 11.71
CA HIS A 110 8.45 -0.45 12.29
C HIS A 110 7.41 0.60 11.95
N VAL A 111 7.77 1.89 12.00
CA VAL A 111 6.87 2.98 11.60
C VAL A 111 6.44 2.80 10.15
N LYS A 112 7.38 2.49 9.25
CA LYS A 112 7.07 2.22 7.84
C LYS A 112 6.15 1.01 7.69
N GLU A 113 6.42 -0.08 8.39
CA GLU A 113 5.60 -1.30 8.37
C GLU A 113 4.16 -1.01 8.85
N VAL A 114 4.00 -0.24 9.92
CA VAL A 114 2.68 0.20 10.43
C VAL A 114 1.93 1.02 9.38
N ILE A 115 2.61 1.96 8.70
CA ILE A 115 1.99 2.74 7.63
C ILE A 115 1.45 1.81 6.53
N TRP A 116 2.23 0.83 6.08
CA TRP A 116 1.79 -0.13 5.06
C TRP A 116 0.61 -1.00 5.52
N MET A 117 0.59 -1.40 6.79
CA MET A 117 -0.54 -2.16 7.35
C MET A 117 -1.82 -1.32 7.40
N VAL A 118 -1.73 -0.07 7.83
CA VAL A 118 -2.85 0.89 7.81
C VAL A 118 -3.35 1.10 6.37
N MET A 119 -2.44 1.28 5.41
CA MET A 119 -2.78 1.43 4.00
C MET A 119 -3.45 0.18 3.40
N SER A 120 -2.98 -1.01 3.81
CA SER A 120 -3.56 -2.29 3.37
C SER A 120 -4.99 -2.45 3.92
N GLY A 121 -5.21 -2.09 5.19
CA GLY A 121 -6.54 -2.04 5.78
C GLY A 121 -7.46 -1.04 5.06
N ASN A 122 -6.94 0.14 4.75
CA ASN A 122 -7.67 1.15 3.97
C ASN A 122 -8.05 0.62 2.57
N LEU A 123 -7.16 -0.11 1.89
CA LEU A 123 -7.47 -0.78 0.63
C LEU A 123 -8.60 -1.80 0.77
N ALA A 124 -8.58 -2.63 1.82
CA ALA A 124 -9.66 -3.59 2.09
C ALA A 124 -11.01 -2.88 2.28
N VAL A 125 -11.03 -1.76 3.01
CA VAL A 125 -12.22 -0.91 3.17
C VAL A 125 -12.69 -0.35 1.83
N MET A 126 -11.78 0.15 0.99
CA MET A 126 -12.12 0.66 -0.34
C MET A 126 -12.73 -0.44 -1.24
N ILE A 127 -12.19 -1.66 -1.23
CA ILE A 127 -12.73 -2.80 -1.98
C ILE A 127 -14.15 -3.12 -1.50
N PHE A 128 -14.35 -3.18 -0.18
CA PHE A 128 -15.67 -3.43 0.41
C PHE A 128 -16.70 -2.36 0.02
N LEU A 129 -16.33 -1.08 0.14
CA LEU A 129 -17.21 0.03 -0.24
C LEU A 129 -17.53 0.03 -1.73
N ARG A 130 -16.57 -0.28 -2.61
CA ARG A 130 -16.80 -0.39 -4.05
C ARG A 130 -17.75 -1.54 -4.37
N ASN A 131 -17.55 -2.72 -3.78
CA ASN A 131 -18.45 -3.86 -3.97
C ASN A 131 -19.88 -3.55 -3.51
N LYS A 132 -20.05 -2.77 -2.43
CA LYS A 132 -21.37 -2.28 -2.02
C LYS A 132 -21.95 -1.28 -3.01
N ALA A 133 -21.13 -0.36 -3.54
CA ALA A 133 -21.57 0.60 -4.55
C ALA A 133 -22.04 -0.08 -5.85
N GLU A 134 -21.31 -1.08 -6.33
CA GLU A 134 -21.68 -1.89 -7.51
C GLU A 134 -23.04 -2.57 -7.32
N LYS A 135 -23.29 -3.15 -6.14
CA LYS A 135 -24.61 -3.73 -5.80
C LYS A 135 -25.74 -2.71 -5.77
N LEU A 136 -25.47 -1.46 -5.38
CA LEU A 136 -26.47 -0.38 -5.37
C LEU A 136 -26.76 0.10 -6.80
N LEU A 137 -25.74 0.26 -7.64
CA LEU A 137 -25.89 0.59 -9.05
C LEU A 137 -26.77 -0.43 -9.77
N ASN A 138 -26.51 -1.73 -9.56
CA ASN A 138 -27.31 -2.81 -10.16
C ASN A 138 -28.79 -2.81 -9.71
N LYS A 139 -29.10 -2.16 -8.59
CA LYS A 139 -30.47 -1.98 -8.07
C LYS A 139 -31.10 -0.65 -8.47
N GLY A 140 -30.41 0.17 -9.26
CA GLY A 140 -30.86 1.52 -9.63
C GLY A 140 -30.62 2.60 -8.57
N ASP A 141 -30.03 2.28 -7.41
CA ASP A 141 -29.74 3.25 -6.36
C ASP A 141 -28.44 4.03 -6.63
N SER A 142 -28.57 5.03 -7.51
CA SER A 142 -27.46 5.91 -7.91
C SER A 142 -26.99 6.83 -6.77
N ALA A 143 -27.90 7.24 -5.88
CA ALA A 143 -27.57 8.15 -4.78
C ALA A 143 -26.72 7.44 -3.72
N GLY A 144 -27.13 6.22 -3.32
CA GLY A 144 -26.38 5.37 -2.41
C GLY A 144 -25.00 5.00 -2.98
N ALA A 145 -24.94 4.63 -4.26
CA ALA A 145 -23.67 4.36 -4.95
C ALA A 145 -22.73 5.57 -4.95
N LYS A 146 -23.24 6.76 -5.31
CA LYS A 146 -22.47 8.01 -5.29
C LYS A 146 -21.89 8.31 -3.92
N LYS A 147 -22.66 8.12 -2.84
CA LYS A 147 -22.17 8.33 -1.47
C LYS A 147 -20.97 7.42 -1.16
N ARG A 148 -21.04 6.14 -1.52
CA ARG A 148 -19.97 5.17 -1.25
C ARG A 148 -18.72 5.43 -2.10
N LEU A 149 -18.89 5.64 -3.41
CA LEU A 149 -17.78 5.94 -4.31
C LEU A 149 -17.13 7.30 -3.98
N GLY A 150 -17.92 8.28 -3.54
CA GLY A 150 -17.44 9.57 -3.07
C GLY A 150 -16.51 9.44 -1.86
N VAL A 151 -16.84 8.58 -0.89
CA VAL A 151 -15.94 8.32 0.26
C VAL A 151 -14.57 7.79 -0.20
N ILE A 152 -14.57 6.89 -1.19
CA ILE A 152 -13.33 6.35 -1.77
C ILE A 152 -12.51 7.46 -2.42
N GLY A 153 -13.11 8.22 -3.35
CA GLY A 153 -12.39 9.20 -4.17
C GLY A 153 -11.97 10.49 -3.44
N ASN A 154 -12.74 10.89 -2.41
CA ASN A 154 -12.52 12.14 -1.68
C ASN A 154 -11.63 11.97 -0.46
N TYR A 155 -11.60 10.79 0.16
CA TYR A 155 -10.89 10.57 1.41
C TYR A 155 -9.94 9.38 1.34
N LEU A 156 -10.44 8.18 1.08
CA LEU A 156 -9.65 6.96 1.25
C LEU A 156 -8.46 6.89 0.27
N VAL A 157 -8.67 7.25 -1.00
CA VAL A 157 -7.59 7.29 -2.00
C VAL A 157 -6.55 8.38 -1.66
N PRO A 158 -6.92 9.65 -1.42
CA PRO A 158 -5.97 10.69 -1.00
C PRO A 158 -5.16 10.32 0.26
N ILE A 159 -5.81 9.78 1.30
CA ILE A 159 -5.13 9.33 2.52
C ILE A 159 -4.10 8.25 2.18
N ASN A 160 -4.47 7.26 1.36
CA ASN A 160 -3.55 6.20 0.97
C ASN A 160 -2.36 6.71 0.15
N ILE A 161 -2.56 7.73 -0.70
CA ILE A 161 -1.47 8.36 -1.45
C ILE A 161 -0.52 9.06 -0.49
N LEU A 162 -1.02 9.87 0.45
CA LEU A 162 -0.19 10.59 1.42
C LEU A 162 0.63 9.62 2.30
N LEU A 163 -0.02 8.59 2.83
CA LEU A 163 0.65 7.54 3.59
C LEU A 163 1.70 6.81 2.75
N GLY A 164 1.38 6.48 1.49
CA GLY A 164 2.29 5.79 0.58
C GLY A 164 3.52 6.61 0.24
N LEU A 165 3.36 7.91 -0.03
CA LEU A 165 4.48 8.83 -0.25
C LEU A 165 5.36 8.95 1.00
N GLY A 166 4.75 9.05 2.19
CA GLY A 166 5.49 9.04 3.46
C GLY A 166 6.29 7.76 3.66
N ALA A 167 5.68 6.59 3.42
CA ALA A 167 6.36 5.30 3.54
C ALA A 167 7.49 5.11 2.52
N ILE A 168 7.32 5.61 1.28
CA ILE A 168 8.37 5.61 0.26
C ILE A 168 9.53 6.51 0.70
N TYR A 169 9.25 7.71 1.21
CA TYR A 169 10.27 8.61 1.72
C TYR A 169 11.09 7.95 2.85
N LEU A 170 10.42 7.32 3.83
CA LEU A 170 11.09 6.53 4.86
C LEU A 170 11.90 5.35 4.29
N GLY A 171 11.42 4.72 3.22
CA GLY A 171 12.18 3.69 2.50
C GLY A 171 13.48 4.22 1.88
N VAL A 172 13.46 5.45 1.34
CA VAL A 172 14.64 6.11 0.77
C VAL A 172 15.64 6.48 1.86
N THR A 173 15.19 7.00 3.01
CA THR A 173 16.10 7.35 4.12
C THR A 173 16.79 6.10 4.69
N LEU A 174 16.06 4.97 4.76
CA LEU A 174 16.62 3.69 5.18
C LEU A 174 17.64 3.11 4.18
N ARG A 175 17.71 3.59 2.94
CA ARG A 175 18.64 3.05 1.93
C ARG A 175 20.10 3.19 2.30
N ASN A 176 20.44 4.27 3.01
CA ASN A 176 21.81 4.55 3.42
C ASN A 176 22.11 4.08 4.85
N ALA A 177 21.16 3.38 5.49
CA ALA A 177 21.30 2.87 6.85
C ALA A 177 22.01 1.50 6.90
N TYR A 178 22.47 0.99 5.74
CA TYR A 178 23.16 -0.28 5.56
C TYR A 178 24.32 -0.16 4.56
#